data_AF-A0A4Q2XB82-F1
#
_entry.id   AF-A0A4Q2XB82-F1
#
_cell.length_a   1.000
_cell.length_b   1.000
_cell.length_c   1.000
_cell.angle_alpha   90.00
_cell.angle_beta   90.00
_cell.angle_gamma   90.00
#
_symmetry.space_group_name_H-M   'P 1'
#
loop_
_entity.id
_entity.type
_entity.pdbx_description
1 polymer ?
#
loop_
_entity_poly.entity_id
_entity_poly.type
_entity_poly.pdbx_seq_one_letter_code
_entity_poly.pdbx_strand_id
1 'polypeptide(L)'
;MNTRIKFTTRTAAAVFLTTIAAQAGPYSTGLNDPANPHDAPVPGFTGPHGAGKARIPDGNDGFQNPGNQVNPLFFAWASDYEDYARSDSDAGFSDPSYALGPVTGDNFDVVSLGDLTAAQLNAAQNNPGRITLKFDKPIHDLSGADFVIFENAFISANNTGGAGIGGVFAELAYVEVSADGVNFHRFNPASLTPSTVGAYGSLDPTNVHNLAGKHVNAYGDSWGTPFDIAQTGLSQITHIRLVDIPGRGDFKDGAENPVYDAWRTFGSGGFDLEAVGSISTLASFGEWPLLEGLVAGTRGEADDPDKDGIPNLLEYAFALDPAKADAAGTGWKLQLHTDVTGTFVEVVILRDERTVDLVRDIQVSEDLVVWTTLARSTAGGSFLPQNGFSPLVTNQRAGGIASVGVIREDRIRDTRPVAGASKRFYQLKVTRMAP
;
A
#
# COMPACT_ATOMS: atom_id res chain seq x y z
N MET A 1 49.61 -45.18 -4.64
CA MET A 1 48.15 -45.10 -4.49
C MET A 1 47.84 -43.79 -3.79
N ASN A 2 47.32 -42.80 -4.51
CA ASN A 2 47.01 -41.47 -3.95
C ASN A 2 45.58 -41.44 -3.41
N THR A 3 45.46 -41.31 -2.10
CA THR A 3 44.18 -41.14 -1.39
C THR A 3 43.71 -39.69 -1.55
N ARG A 4 42.54 -39.48 -2.18
CA ARG A 4 41.87 -38.16 -2.20
C ARG A 4 40.82 -38.12 -1.09
N ILE A 5 40.92 -37.14 -0.20
CA ILE A 5 39.89 -36.80 0.78
C ILE A 5 39.03 -35.69 0.18
N LYS A 6 37.71 -35.92 0.12
CA LYS A 6 36.70 -34.96 -0.35
C LYS A 6 36.15 -34.24 0.88
N PHE A 7 36.27 -32.92 0.95
CA PHE A 7 35.53 -32.10 1.91
C PHE A 7 34.23 -31.64 1.25
N THR A 8 33.09 -31.93 1.89
CA THR A 8 31.78 -31.41 1.54
C THR A 8 31.43 -30.33 2.55
N THR A 9 31.47 -29.07 2.15
CA THR A 9 30.94 -27.94 2.93
C THR A 9 29.42 -27.98 2.83
N ARG A 10 28.74 -28.26 3.97
CA ARG A 10 27.32 -27.95 4.13
C ARG A 10 27.22 -26.51 4.61
N THR A 11 26.72 -25.62 3.76
CA THR A 11 26.35 -24.26 4.14
C THR A 11 25.09 -24.36 4.99
N ALA A 12 25.22 -24.25 6.31
CA ALA A 12 24.08 -24.02 7.19
C ALA A 12 23.64 -22.58 7.00
N ALA A 13 22.46 -22.35 6.43
CA ALA A 13 21.82 -21.04 6.45
C ALA A 13 21.43 -20.76 7.91
N ALA A 14 22.13 -19.82 8.54
CA ALA A 14 21.71 -19.27 9.81
C ALA A 14 20.47 -18.39 9.55
N VAL A 15 19.29 -18.89 9.90
CA VAL A 15 18.09 -18.08 10.00
C VAL A 15 18.27 -17.21 11.23
N PHE A 16 18.67 -15.95 11.02
CA PHE A 16 18.56 -14.94 12.06
C PHE A 16 17.08 -14.59 12.19
N LEU A 17 16.39 -15.17 13.17
CA LEU A 17 15.16 -14.58 13.69
C LEU A 17 15.58 -13.31 14.44
N THR A 18 15.58 -12.17 13.74
CA THR A 18 15.54 -10.88 14.42
C THR A 18 14.15 -10.75 15.03
N THR A 19 14.07 -10.86 16.36
CA THR A 19 12.93 -10.35 17.11
C THR A 19 12.90 -8.85 16.86
N ILE A 20 12.06 -8.40 15.93
CA ILE A 20 11.78 -6.97 15.75
C ILE A 20 11.04 -6.57 17.03
N ALA A 21 11.73 -5.86 17.92
CA ALA A 21 11.09 -5.25 19.08
C ALA A 21 9.93 -4.38 18.58
N ALA A 22 8.74 -4.51 19.20
CA ALA A 22 7.60 -3.65 18.89
C ALA A 22 8.06 -2.18 18.92
N GLN A 23 7.83 -1.48 17.82
CA GLN A 23 8.35 -0.13 17.65
C GLN A 23 7.60 0.81 18.61
N ALA A 24 8.31 1.54 19.46
CA ALA A 24 7.65 2.45 20.39
C ALA A 24 6.92 3.56 19.60
N GLY A 25 5.61 3.70 19.81
CA GLY A 25 4.78 4.74 19.22
C GLY A 25 5.16 6.17 19.68
N PRO A 26 4.35 7.18 19.35
CA PRO A 26 2.98 7.08 18.83
C PRO A 26 2.92 6.67 17.35
N TYR A 27 1.98 5.81 17.02
CA TYR A 27 1.63 5.44 15.65
C TYR A 27 0.73 6.49 15.00
N SER A 28 0.29 6.27 13.77
CA SER A 28 -0.58 7.21 13.05
C SER A 28 -1.92 7.45 13.75
N THR A 29 -2.48 8.65 13.53
CA THR A 29 -3.89 8.91 13.84
C THR A 29 -4.82 8.12 12.91
N GLY A 30 -6.10 7.98 13.27
CA GLY A 30 -7.09 7.22 12.47
C GLY A 30 -7.54 7.93 11.19
N LEU A 31 -7.16 9.19 10.98
CA LEU A 31 -7.47 10.00 9.81
C LEU A 31 -6.17 10.54 9.19
N ASN A 32 -6.28 11.40 8.18
CA ASN A 32 -5.21 12.06 7.44
C ASN A 32 -3.95 12.44 8.27
N ASP A 33 -3.00 11.51 8.36
CA ASP A 33 -1.68 11.66 8.99
C ASP A 33 -0.57 11.12 8.05
N PRO A 34 -0.43 11.72 6.87
CA PRO A 34 0.34 11.15 5.77
C PRO A 34 1.85 11.17 6.03
N ALA A 35 2.32 11.97 6.99
CA ALA A 35 3.74 12.10 7.33
C ALA A 35 4.19 11.10 8.41
N ASN A 36 3.28 10.32 9.00
CA ASN A 36 3.63 9.40 10.07
C ASN A 36 4.61 8.31 9.59
N PRO A 37 5.74 8.09 10.27
CA PRO A 37 6.76 7.16 9.80
C PRO A 37 6.43 5.68 10.01
N HIS A 38 5.37 5.35 10.75
CA HIS A 38 5.03 3.96 11.10
C HIS A 38 3.99 3.37 10.15
N ASP A 39 2.80 3.96 10.11
CA ASP A 39 1.62 3.40 9.43
C ASP A 39 0.69 4.51 8.92
N ALA A 40 1.26 5.52 8.26
CA ALA A 40 0.49 6.62 7.67
C ALA A 40 -0.72 6.11 6.86
N PRO A 41 -1.95 6.56 7.16
CA PRO A 41 -3.15 6.04 6.51
C PRO A 41 -3.15 6.29 5.00
N VAL A 42 -3.69 5.32 4.26
CA VAL A 42 -3.82 5.41 2.81
C VAL A 42 -5.27 5.74 2.46
N PRO A 43 -5.54 6.80 1.67
CA PRO A 43 -6.91 7.16 1.31
C PRO A 43 -7.48 6.16 0.31
N GLY A 44 -8.71 5.69 0.55
CA GLY A 44 -9.47 4.86 -0.39
C GLY A 44 -9.89 5.61 -1.65
N PHE A 45 -10.07 6.94 -1.52
CA PHE A 45 -10.50 7.83 -2.59
C PHE A 45 -9.58 9.05 -2.72
N THR A 46 -9.38 9.52 -3.94
CA THR A 46 -8.63 10.74 -4.25
C THR A 46 -9.39 11.60 -5.25
N GLY A 47 -9.24 12.92 -5.17
CA GLY A 47 -9.84 13.86 -6.10
C GLY A 47 -10.03 15.27 -5.52
N PRO A 48 -10.85 16.12 -6.17
CA PRO A 48 -10.99 17.54 -5.84
C PRO A 48 -11.62 17.80 -4.47
N HIS A 49 -12.31 16.83 -3.87
CA HIS A 49 -12.88 16.98 -2.52
C HIS A 49 -11.87 16.69 -1.40
N GLY A 50 -10.66 16.27 -1.76
CA GLY A 50 -9.60 15.92 -0.83
C GLY A 50 -9.40 14.41 -0.71
N ALA A 51 -8.20 14.03 -0.24
CA ALA A 51 -7.83 12.64 0.02
C ALA A 51 -8.75 12.02 1.08
N GLY A 52 -9.16 10.78 0.84
CA GLY A 52 -10.01 10.00 1.72
C GLY A 52 -11.46 10.47 1.75
N LYS A 53 -11.89 11.43 0.93
CA LYS A 53 -13.30 11.83 0.87
C LYS A 53 -14.08 10.89 -0.04
N ALA A 54 -15.06 10.22 0.53
CA ALA A 54 -16.00 9.31 -0.15
C ALA A 54 -17.43 9.62 0.30
N ARG A 55 -18.44 8.92 -0.25
CA ARG A 55 -19.87 8.99 0.10
C ARG A 55 -20.34 10.32 0.64
N ILE A 56 -20.19 11.37 -0.16
CA ILE A 56 -20.58 12.73 0.20
C ILE A 56 -22.10 12.84 0.03
N PRO A 57 -22.86 13.30 1.04
CA PRO A 57 -24.30 13.51 0.89
C PRO A 57 -24.63 14.43 -0.29
N ASP A 58 -25.62 14.05 -1.11
CA ASP A 58 -26.05 14.84 -2.27
C ASP A 58 -27.20 15.83 -1.98
N GLY A 59 -27.72 15.81 -0.75
CA GLY A 59 -28.85 16.64 -0.33
C GLY A 59 -30.24 16.06 -0.68
N ASN A 60 -30.31 14.87 -1.27
CA ASN A 60 -31.53 14.16 -1.66
C ASN A 60 -31.56 12.73 -1.08
N ASP A 61 -31.12 12.57 0.17
CA ASP A 61 -30.97 11.28 0.87
C ASP A 61 -30.06 10.26 0.15
N GLY A 62 -29.25 10.74 -0.81
CA GLY A 62 -28.28 9.94 -1.57
C GLY A 62 -26.84 10.30 -1.23
N PHE A 63 -25.92 9.54 -1.83
CA PHE A 63 -24.49 9.74 -1.71
C PHE A 63 -23.84 9.84 -3.09
N GLN A 64 -22.79 10.63 -3.18
CA GLN A 64 -22.05 10.88 -4.40
C GLN A 64 -20.55 11.00 -4.11
N ASN A 65 -19.73 10.78 -5.13
CA ASN A 65 -18.29 11.06 -5.12
C ASN A 65 -17.96 12.01 -6.28
N PRO A 66 -18.47 13.26 -6.31
CA PRO A 66 -18.36 14.11 -7.49
C PRO A 66 -16.89 14.41 -7.82
N GLY A 67 -16.33 13.73 -8.80
CA GLY A 67 -14.92 13.88 -9.20
C GLY A 67 -13.89 13.21 -8.28
N ASN A 68 -14.29 12.69 -7.10
CA ASN A 68 -13.43 11.77 -6.35
C ASN A 68 -13.59 10.36 -6.92
N GLN A 69 -12.48 9.67 -7.09
CA GLN A 69 -12.43 8.29 -7.60
C GLN A 69 -11.69 7.40 -6.62
N VAL A 70 -11.92 6.09 -6.72
CA VAL A 70 -11.11 5.10 -6.01
C VAL A 70 -9.64 5.39 -6.32
N ASN A 71 -8.80 5.40 -5.29
CA ASN A 71 -7.42 5.83 -5.40
C ASN A 71 -6.66 4.94 -6.42
N PRO A 72 -6.11 5.51 -7.51
CA PRO A 72 -5.41 4.77 -8.57
C PRO A 72 -4.12 4.10 -8.07
N LEU A 73 -3.71 4.38 -6.82
CA LEU A 73 -2.66 3.63 -6.15
C LEU A 73 -2.97 2.12 -6.10
N PHE A 74 -4.23 1.70 -6.05
CA PHE A 74 -4.61 0.29 -5.94
C PHE A 74 -4.64 -0.42 -7.30
N PHE A 75 -3.70 -1.34 -7.52
CA PHE A 75 -3.57 -2.08 -8.79
C PHE A 75 -4.37 -3.38 -8.80
N ALA A 76 -4.86 -3.83 -7.65
CA ALA A 76 -5.78 -4.96 -7.54
C ALA A 76 -6.58 -4.86 -6.24
N TRP A 77 -7.64 -5.65 -6.16
CA TRP A 77 -8.47 -5.84 -4.97
C TRP A 77 -8.63 -7.34 -4.72
N ALA A 78 -9.01 -7.71 -3.50
CA ALA A 78 -9.41 -9.09 -3.24
C ALA A 78 -10.53 -9.49 -4.21
N SER A 79 -10.36 -10.63 -4.87
CA SER A 79 -11.24 -11.09 -5.96
C SER A 79 -12.01 -12.35 -5.60
N ASP A 80 -11.58 -13.07 -4.56
CA ASP A 80 -12.23 -14.27 -4.05
C ASP A 80 -11.92 -14.43 -2.55
N TYR A 81 -12.61 -15.34 -1.88
CA TYR A 81 -12.40 -15.65 -0.47
C TYR A 81 -12.48 -17.16 -0.20
N GLU A 82 -12.03 -17.56 0.98
CA GLU A 82 -12.23 -18.89 1.53
C GLU A 82 -12.21 -18.86 3.07
N ASP A 83 -12.64 -19.96 3.68
CA ASP A 83 -12.63 -20.15 5.13
C ASP A 83 -13.33 -19.03 5.93
N TYR A 84 -14.35 -18.38 5.36
CA TYR A 84 -15.19 -17.45 6.09
C TYR A 84 -15.95 -18.19 7.19
N ALA A 85 -15.74 -17.76 8.43
CA ALA A 85 -16.42 -18.29 9.61
C ALA A 85 -16.68 -17.17 10.61
N ARG A 86 -17.95 -16.96 10.96
CA ARG A 86 -18.34 -16.04 12.03
C ARG A 86 -18.22 -16.68 13.41
N SER A 87 -17.92 -15.88 14.43
CA SER A 87 -17.93 -16.33 15.84
C SER A 87 -19.31 -16.34 16.49
N ASP A 88 -20.27 -15.61 15.89
CA ASP A 88 -21.64 -15.46 16.38
C ASP A 88 -22.68 -16.08 15.43
N SER A 89 -23.95 -15.87 15.75
CA SER A 89 -25.09 -16.36 14.98
C SER A 89 -25.94 -15.23 14.39
N ASP A 90 -25.40 -14.02 14.24
CA ASP A 90 -26.13 -12.93 13.58
C ASP A 90 -26.22 -13.21 12.08
N ALA A 91 -27.36 -12.85 11.48
CA ALA A 91 -27.59 -12.97 10.05
C ALA A 91 -27.20 -11.71 9.27
N GLY A 92 -27.15 -10.54 9.94
CA GLY A 92 -26.71 -9.29 9.31
C GLY A 92 -25.22 -9.33 8.93
N PHE A 93 -24.86 -8.67 7.83
CA PHE A 93 -23.46 -8.49 7.40
C PHE A 93 -22.70 -9.82 7.29
N SER A 94 -23.37 -10.88 6.84
CA SER A 94 -22.83 -12.26 6.83
C SER A 94 -22.50 -12.77 5.42
N ASP A 95 -22.56 -11.91 4.40
CA ASP A 95 -22.22 -12.27 3.03
C ASP A 95 -20.78 -11.84 2.72
N PRO A 96 -19.83 -12.77 2.61
CA PRO A 96 -18.41 -12.45 2.37
C PRO A 96 -18.12 -11.87 0.99
N SER A 97 -19.07 -11.89 0.05
CA SER A 97 -18.89 -11.20 -1.24
C SER A 97 -18.79 -9.68 -1.11
N TYR A 98 -19.24 -9.11 0.03
CA TYR A 98 -19.07 -7.69 0.35
C TYR A 98 -17.60 -7.30 0.58
N ALA A 99 -16.72 -8.25 0.89
CA ALA A 99 -15.28 -7.97 1.04
C ALA A 99 -14.50 -7.91 -0.28
N LEU A 100 -15.17 -8.14 -1.41
CA LEU A 100 -14.54 -8.30 -2.72
C LEU A 100 -14.66 -7.03 -3.56
N GLY A 101 -13.59 -6.75 -4.31
CA GLY A 101 -13.53 -5.60 -5.20
C GLY A 101 -13.17 -4.28 -4.50
N PRO A 102 -13.35 -3.15 -5.21
CA PRO A 102 -12.97 -1.84 -4.70
C PRO A 102 -13.73 -1.39 -3.48
N VAL A 103 -13.01 -0.69 -2.59
CA VAL A 103 -13.61 0.09 -1.50
C VAL A 103 -14.69 1.03 -2.05
N THR A 104 -15.82 1.12 -1.36
CA THR A 104 -16.98 1.95 -1.73
C THR A 104 -17.14 3.16 -0.82
N GLY A 105 -16.52 3.14 0.37
CA GLY A 105 -16.66 4.10 1.45
C GLY A 105 -18.03 4.01 2.14
N ASP A 106 -18.80 2.95 1.88
CA ASP A 106 -20.07 2.67 2.54
C ASP A 106 -19.82 1.84 3.79
N ASN A 107 -20.00 2.45 4.95
CA ASN A 107 -19.82 1.79 6.23
C ASN A 107 -20.81 0.63 6.49
N PHE A 108 -21.75 0.36 5.57
CA PHE A 108 -22.65 -0.79 5.59
C PHE A 108 -22.36 -1.82 4.48
N ASP A 109 -21.42 -1.56 3.58
CA ASP A 109 -21.00 -2.47 2.52
C ASP A 109 -19.87 -3.37 3.03
N VAL A 110 -20.16 -4.08 4.12
CA VAL A 110 -19.16 -4.83 4.90
C VAL A 110 -19.59 -6.27 5.16
N VAL A 111 -18.60 -7.12 5.43
CA VAL A 111 -18.78 -8.42 6.04
C VAL A 111 -18.20 -8.43 7.45
N SER A 112 -19.03 -8.83 8.40
CA SER A 112 -18.70 -8.91 9.82
C SER A 112 -18.14 -10.30 10.15
N LEU A 113 -17.11 -10.35 11.01
CA LEU A 113 -16.51 -11.59 11.50
C LEU A 113 -17.22 -12.15 12.75
N GLY A 114 -18.12 -11.38 13.35
CA GLY A 114 -18.94 -11.79 14.47
C GLY A 114 -18.20 -11.78 15.80
N ASP A 115 -18.94 -11.65 16.90
CA ASP A 115 -18.35 -11.34 18.19
C ASP A 115 -18.49 -12.49 19.20
N LEU A 116 -17.39 -12.90 19.84
CA LEU A 116 -17.45 -13.97 20.85
C LEU A 116 -18.12 -13.50 22.14
N THR A 117 -19.05 -14.29 22.67
CA THR A 117 -19.62 -14.04 24.01
C THR A 117 -18.60 -14.30 25.12
N ALA A 118 -18.83 -13.72 26.30
CA ALA A 118 -18.03 -14.02 27.49
C ALA A 118 -17.94 -15.53 27.79
N ALA A 119 -19.03 -16.26 27.58
CA ALA A 119 -19.07 -17.70 27.78
C ALA A 119 -18.18 -18.46 26.80
N GLN A 120 -18.16 -18.05 25.53
CA GLN A 120 -17.27 -18.63 24.51
C GLN A 120 -15.80 -18.27 24.76
N LEU A 121 -15.50 -17.04 25.19
CA LEU A 121 -14.13 -16.62 25.54
C LEU A 121 -13.56 -17.40 26.72
N ASN A 122 -14.39 -17.72 27.71
CA ASN A 122 -14.01 -18.52 28.88
C ASN A 122 -13.93 -20.03 28.58
N ALA A 123 -14.33 -20.49 27.38
CA ALA A 123 -14.22 -21.88 27.01
C ALA A 123 -12.75 -22.26 26.72
N ALA A 124 -12.40 -23.54 26.92
CA ALA A 124 -11.04 -24.03 26.70
C ALA A 124 -10.54 -23.84 25.25
N GLN A 125 -11.47 -23.78 24.30
CA GLN A 125 -11.20 -23.41 22.92
C GLN A 125 -12.16 -22.30 22.53
N ASN A 126 -11.62 -21.12 22.27
CA ASN A 126 -12.33 -20.04 21.60
C ASN A 126 -11.92 -20.02 20.12
N ASN A 127 -12.88 -19.75 19.24
CA ASN A 127 -12.67 -19.68 17.80
C ASN A 127 -13.18 -18.30 17.35
N PRO A 128 -12.33 -17.27 17.31
CA PRO A 128 -12.72 -15.97 16.79
C PRO A 128 -13.08 -16.08 15.30
N GLY A 129 -13.87 -15.12 14.85
CA GLY A 129 -14.27 -14.98 13.46
C GLY A 129 -13.06 -14.82 12.55
N ARG A 130 -13.19 -15.30 11.32
CA ARG A 130 -12.11 -15.19 10.33
C ARG A 130 -12.61 -15.20 8.90
N ILE A 131 -11.79 -14.68 8.02
CA ILE A 131 -11.92 -14.80 6.56
C ILE A 131 -10.53 -14.83 5.93
N THR A 132 -10.35 -15.60 4.86
CA THR A 132 -9.15 -15.56 4.02
C THR A 132 -9.51 -14.99 2.66
N LEU A 133 -8.92 -13.85 2.29
CA LEU A 133 -9.07 -13.24 0.98
C LEU A 133 -7.98 -13.68 0.03
N LYS A 134 -8.32 -13.77 -1.26
CA LYS A 134 -7.45 -14.20 -2.35
C LYS A 134 -7.38 -13.14 -3.43
N PHE A 135 -6.23 -13.10 -4.10
CA PHE A 135 -5.95 -12.17 -5.19
C PHE A 135 -5.62 -12.93 -6.47
N ASP A 136 -6.13 -12.44 -7.60
CA ASP A 136 -5.86 -13.03 -8.92
C ASP A 136 -4.37 -12.97 -9.32
N LYS A 137 -3.65 -12.00 -8.76
CA LYS A 137 -2.21 -11.82 -8.93
C LYS A 137 -1.52 -11.74 -7.57
N PRO A 138 -0.29 -12.25 -7.44
CA PRO A 138 0.49 -12.05 -6.23
C PRO A 138 0.69 -10.56 -5.93
N ILE A 139 0.69 -10.24 -4.64
CA ILE A 139 1.13 -8.96 -4.10
C ILE A 139 2.60 -9.13 -3.72
N HIS A 140 3.48 -8.28 -4.25
CA HIS A 140 4.92 -8.38 -4.05
C HIS A 140 5.38 -7.52 -2.88
N ASP A 141 6.44 -7.93 -2.20
CA ASP A 141 7.20 -7.08 -1.27
C ASP A 141 8.00 -6.05 -2.07
N LEU A 142 7.49 -4.82 -2.17
CA LEU A 142 8.14 -3.68 -2.81
C LEU A 142 8.45 -2.59 -1.77
N SER A 143 8.87 -1.40 -2.20
CA SER A 143 9.13 -0.32 -1.25
C SER A 143 7.85 0.11 -0.52
N GLY A 144 7.86 -0.02 0.82
CA GLY A 144 6.80 0.47 1.71
C GLY A 144 5.64 -0.52 1.85
N ALA A 145 4.45 -0.01 2.17
CA ALA A 145 3.25 -0.81 2.30
C ALA A 145 2.81 -1.38 0.95
N ASP A 146 2.43 -2.65 0.97
CA ASP A 146 2.09 -3.43 -0.22
C ASP A 146 0.59 -3.67 -0.38
N PHE A 147 -0.16 -3.57 0.72
CA PHE A 147 -1.62 -3.64 0.70
C PHE A 147 -2.22 -2.83 1.84
N VAL A 148 -3.53 -2.58 1.73
CA VAL A 148 -4.30 -1.74 2.64
C VAL A 148 -5.62 -2.42 2.96
N ILE A 149 -6.00 -2.45 4.24
CA ILE A 149 -7.28 -3.02 4.70
C ILE A 149 -8.21 -1.89 5.14
N PHE A 150 -9.45 -1.95 4.66
CA PHE A 150 -10.55 -1.03 4.98
C PHE A 150 -11.60 -1.76 5.84
N GLU A 151 -11.94 -1.15 6.97
CA GLU A 151 -13.01 -1.57 7.89
C GLU A 151 -13.90 -0.36 8.16
N ASN A 152 -15.06 -0.50 8.79
CA ASN A 152 -16.04 0.58 8.92
C ASN A 152 -15.82 1.55 10.11
N ALA A 153 -14.60 1.68 10.63
CA ALA A 153 -14.29 2.52 11.78
C ALA A 153 -14.72 3.97 11.58
N PHE A 154 -15.14 4.62 12.68
CA PHE A 154 -15.60 6.00 12.66
C PHE A 154 -15.18 6.80 13.88
N ILE A 155 -15.09 8.13 13.71
CA ILE A 155 -14.88 9.04 14.83
C ILE A 155 -16.11 9.02 15.74
N SER A 156 -15.91 8.66 17.00
CA SER A 156 -16.98 8.62 17.97
C SER A 156 -17.45 10.04 18.32
N ALA A 157 -18.73 10.31 18.03
CA ALA A 157 -19.39 11.56 18.40
C ALA A 157 -19.88 11.58 19.85
N ASN A 158 -19.89 10.42 20.53
CA ASN A 158 -20.47 10.24 21.85
C ASN A 158 -19.42 9.68 22.83
N ASN A 159 -19.54 10.02 24.12
CA ASN A 159 -18.69 9.40 25.13
C ASN A 159 -19.30 8.07 25.59
N THR A 160 -18.91 6.99 24.92
CA THR A 160 -19.37 5.62 25.14
C THR A 160 -18.33 4.74 25.85
N GLY A 161 -17.19 5.32 26.23
CA GLY A 161 -16.07 4.63 26.89
C GLY A 161 -14.74 4.82 26.15
N GLY A 162 -13.66 4.29 26.74
CA GLY A 162 -12.31 4.35 26.17
C GLY A 162 -11.77 5.78 26.03
N ALA A 163 -11.29 6.13 24.82
CA ALA A 163 -10.75 7.46 24.50
C ALA A 163 -11.82 8.57 24.48
N GLY A 164 -13.11 8.21 24.46
CA GLY A 164 -14.24 9.15 24.47
C GLY A 164 -14.47 9.85 23.12
N ILE A 165 -15.09 11.03 23.17
CA ILE A 165 -15.44 11.82 21.98
C ILE A 165 -14.17 12.20 21.20
N GLY A 166 -14.19 11.98 19.89
CA GLY A 166 -13.05 12.24 19.01
C GLY A 166 -12.05 11.08 18.91
N GLY A 167 -12.18 10.04 19.75
CA GLY A 167 -11.52 8.76 19.52
C GLY A 167 -12.17 7.99 18.35
N VAL A 168 -11.54 6.90 17.93
CA VAL A 168 -12.03 6.03 16.84
C VAL A 168 -12.80 4.86 17.46
N PHE A 169 -14.08 4.70 17.13
CA PHE A 169 -14.72 3.39 17.26
C PHE A 169 -14.14 2.51 16.17
N ALA A 170 -13.48 1.44 16.57
CA ALA A 170 -12.80 0.50 15.69
C ALA A 170 -12.99 -0.90 16.25
N GLU A 171 -13.23 -1.84 15.35
CA GLU A 171 -13.15 -3.26 15.61
C GLU A 171 -11.85 -3.75 14.95
N LEU A 172 -11.00 -4.44 15.70
CA LEU A 172 -9.64 -4.78 15.27
C LEU A 172 -9.55 -6.24 14.82
N ALA A 173 -8.63 -6.50 13.88
CA ALA A 173 -8.29 -7.86 13.47
C ALA A 173 -6.78 -8.07 13.39
N TYR A 174 -6.35 -9.28 13.72
CA TYR A 174 -5.02 -9.75 13.33
C TYR A 174 -4.96 -9.90 11.82
N VAL A 175 -3.80 -9.57 11.27
CA VAL A 175 -3.50 -9.74 9.85
C VAL A 175 -2.45 -10.82 9.69
N GLU A 176 -2.80 -11.83 8.90
CA GLU A 176 -1.94 -12.94 8.54
C GLU A 176 -1.85 -13.04 7.03
N VAL A 177 -0.68 -13.35 6.50
CA VAL A 177 -0.47 -13.43 5.04
C VAL A 177 0.21 -14.72 4.65
N SER A 178 -0.06 -15.18 3.43
CA SER A 178 0.49 -16.43 2.92
C SER A 178 0.83 -16.36 1.44
N ALA A 179 1.93 -16.99 1.07
CA ALA A 179 2.32 -17.19 -0.32
C ALA A 179 1.60 -18.37 -0.99
N ASP A 180 1.10 -19.34 -0.21
CA ASP A 180 0.56 -20.62 -0.69
C ASP A 180 -0.85 -20.96 -0.20
N GLY A 181 -1.45 -20.13 0.65
CA GLY A 181 -2.77 -20.35 1.24
C GLY A 181 -2.79 -21.37 2.38
N VAL A 182 -1.63 -21.87 2.80
CA VAL A 182 -1.50 -22.90 3.85
C VAL A 182 -0.64 -22.40 5.01
N ASN A 183 0.51 -21.81 4.71
CA ASN A 183 1.45 -21.31 5.70
C ASN A 183 1.24 -19.81 5.90
N PHE A 184 0.65 -19.44 7.03
CA PHE A 184 0.32 -18.06 7.36
C PHE A 184 1.35 -17.44 8.30
N HIS A 185 1.74 -16.21 7.99
CA HIS A 185 2.67 -15.38 8.73
C HIS A 185 1.90 -14.18 9.29
N ARG A 186 1.81 -14.08 10.61
CA ARG A 186 1.13 -12.98 11.29
C ARG A 186 2.04 -11.76 11.37
N PHE A 187 1.51 -10.58 11.05
CA PHE A 187 2.17 -9.32 11.36
C PHE A 187 2.34 -9.15 12.87
N ASN A 188 3.46 -8.59 13.32
CA ASN A 188 3.71 -8.39 14.74
C ASN A 188 2.83 -7.23 15.29
N PRO A 189 1.72 -7.50 16.00
CA PRO A 189 0.77 -6.47 16.38
C PRO A 189 1.23 -5.75 17.65
N ALA A 190 0.80 -4.50 17.84
CA ALA A 190 1.03 -3.76 19.07
C ALA A 190 -0.25 -3.02 19.50
N SER A 191 -0.59 -3.12 20.79
CA SER A 191 -1.69 -2.36 21.39
C SER A 191 -1.27 -1.78 22.74
N LEU A 192 -1.36 -0.46 22.86
CA LEU A 192 -1.13 0.27 24.10
C LEU A 192 -2.44 0.78 24.72
N THR A 193 -3.60 0.30 24.21
CA THR A 193 -4.92 0.61 24.79
C THR A 193 -4.94 0.10 26.23
N PRO A 194 -5.20 0.96 27.23
CA PRO A 194 -4.91 0.62 28.63
C PRO A 194 -5.93 -0.35 29.28
N SER A 195 -7.15 -0.40 28.75
CA SER A 195 -8.25 -1.20 29.31
C SER A 195 -9.37 -1.37 28.30
N THR A 196 -10.32 -2.26 28.61
CA THR A 196 -11.58 -2.44 27.86
C THR A 196 -12.28 -1.10 27.60
N VAL A 197 -12.77 -0.88 26.37
CA VAL A 197 -13.47 0.36 26.00
C VAL A 197 -15.00 0.22 26.08
N GLY A 198 -15.53 -1.01 26.08
CA GLY A 198 -16.96 -1.31 26.09
C GLY A 198 -17.54 -1.49 24.68
N ALA A 199 -18.82 -1.84 24.59
CA ALA A 199 -19.47 -2.27 23.34
C ALA A 199 -19.39 -1.25 22.18
N TYR A 200 -19.37 0.04 22.49
CA TYR A 200 -19.23 1.10 21.49
C TYR A 200 -18.21 2.15 21.90
N GLY A 201 -17.28 1.76 22.79
CA GLY A 201 -16.21 2.66 23.22
C GLY A 201 -15.24 2.93 22.09
N SER A 202 -14.54 4.05 22.18
CA SER A 202 -13.51 4.41 21.21
C SER A 202 -12.11 4.11 21.72
N LEU A 203 -11.17 3.90 20.81
CA LEU A 203 -9.74 3.81 21.08
C LEU A 203 -9.00 5.05 20.58
N ASP A 204 -7.80 5.26 21.12
CA ASP A 204 -6.83 6.20 20.55
C ASP A 204 -5.99 5.42 19.51
N PRO A 205 -6.14 5.70 18.21
CA PRO A 205 -5.49 4.93 17.14
C PRO A 205 -3.96 5.03 17.18
N THR A 206 -3.40 6.06 17.85
CA THR A 206 -1.94 6.21 18.00
C THR A 206 -1.32 5.16 18.93
N ASN A 207 -2.15 4.36 19.61
CA ASN A 207 -1.76 3.23 20.45
C ASN A 207 -1.85 1.87 19.74
N VAL A 208 -2.26 1.83 18.46
CA VAL A 208 -2.49 0.59 17.71
C VAL A 208 -1.60 0.57 16.46
N HIS A 209 -0.96 -0.58 16.20
CA HIS A 209 -0.13 -0.81 15.00
C HIS A 209 -0.18 -2.28 14.58
N ASN A 210 -0.05 -2.54 13.27
CA ASN A 210 -0.11 -3.88 12.67
C ASN A 210 -1.39 -4.67 13.03
N LEU A 211 -2.48 -3.95 13.29
CA LEU A 211 -3.83 -4.46 13.45
C LEU A 211 -4.73 -3.70 12.47
N ALA A 212 -5.59 -4.40 11.75
CA ALA A 212 -6.56 -3.76 10.87
C ALA A 212 -7.64 -3.02 11.69
N GLY A 213 -8.34 -2.05 11.10
CA GLY A 213 -9.49 -1.37 11.73
C GLY A 213 -9.20 -0.04 12.44
N LYS A 214 -7.94 0.33 12.68
CA LYS A 214 -7.62 1.59 13.38
C LYS A 214 -7.88 2.89 12.59
N HIS A 215 -8.09 2.81 11.27
CA HIS A 215 -8.27 3.97 10.40
C HIS A 215 -9.71 4.11 9.94
N VAL A 216 -10.21 5.34 9.94
CA VAL A 216 -11.63 5.66 9.72
C VAL A 216 -12.01 5.45 8.27
N ASN A 217 -13.08 4.69 8.07
CA ASN A 217 -13.67 4.48 6.75
C ASN A 217 -15.20 4.38 6.87
N ALA A 218 -15.78 5.54 7.18
CA ALA A 218 -17.21 5.76 7.36
C ALA A 218 -17.55 7.25 7.29
N TYR A 219 -18.85 7.55 7.11
CA TYR A 219 -19.42 8.90 7.21
C TYR A 219 -18.73 9.98 6.37
N GLY A 220 -18.27 9.59 5.18
CA GLY A 220 -17.67 10.48 4.21
C GLY A 220 -16.14 10.53 4.23
N ASP A 221 -15.52 9.78 5.14
CA ASP A 221 -14.09 9.52 5.21
C ASP A 221 -13.81 8.06 4.84
N SER A 222 -12.69 7.80 4.15
CA SER A 222 -12.26 6.49 3.67
C SER A 222 -10.73 6.41 3.71
N TRP A 223 -10.21 5.87 4.80
CA TRP A 223 -8.81 5.64 5.07
C TRP A 223 -8.60 4.19 5.48
N GLY A 224 -7.58 3.56 4.90
CA GLY A 224 -7.26 2.17 5.22
C GLY A 224 -5.93 2.03 5.94
N THR A 225 -5.79 0.90 6.64
CA THR A 225 -4.58 0.53 7.38
C THR A 225 -3.56 -0.13 6.45
N PRO A 226 -2.36 0.45 6.27
CA PRO A 226 -1.33 -0.10 5.41
C PRO A 226 -0.54 -1.23 6.08
N PHE A 227 -0.07 -2.19 5.28
CA PHE A 227 0.77 -3.31 5.72
C PHE A 227 1.93 -3.55 4.73
N ASP A 228 3.14 -3.73 5.27
CA ASP A 228 4.39 -3.94 4.53
C ASP A 228 4.85 -5.41 4.66
N ILE A 229 4.85 -6.16 3.56
CA ILE A 229 5.12 -7.60 3.53
C ILE A 229 6.53 -7.91 4.04
N ALA A 230 7.50 -7.00 3.89
CA ALA A 230 8.86 -7.18 4.38
C ALA A 230 8.90 -7.53 5.88
N GLN A 231 7.93 -7.06 6.66
CA GLN A 231 7.82 -7.34 8.10
C GLN A 231 7.56 -8.84 8.41
N THR A 232 7.10 -9.60 7.42
CA THR A 232 6.78 -11.04 7.55
C THR A 232 7.91 -11.95 7.07
N GLY A 233 8.87 -11.38 6.31
CA GLY A 233 9.96 -12.11 5.66
C GLY A 233 9.57 -12.86 4.38
N LEU A 234 8.36 -12.65 3.86
CA LEU A 234 7.93 -13.13 2.55
C LEU A 234 8.31 -12.12 1.46
N SER A 235 8.52 -12.59 0.22
CA SER A 235 8.79 -11.70 -0.93
C SER A 235 7.55 -11.41 -1.79
N GLN A 236 6.49 -12.20 -1.60
CA GLN A 236 5.19 -12.04 -2.24
C GLN A 236 4.14 -12.89 -1.50
N ILE A 237 2.88 -12.50 -1.60
CA ILE A 237 1.73 -13.17 -1.00
C ILE A 237 0.61 -13.34 -2.02
N THR A 238 -0.28 -14.30 -1.79
CA THR A 238 -1.50 -14.52 -2.59
C THR A 238 -2.76 -14.54 -1.72
N HIS A 239 -2.60 -14.71 -0.40
CA HIS A 239 -3.69 -14.80 0.55
C HIS A 239 -3.46 -13.84 1.72
N ILE A 240 -4.54 -13.22 2.19
CA ILE A 240 -4.58 -12.40 3.40
C ILE A 240 -5.70 -12.96 4.28
N ARG A 241 -5.38 -13.45 5.46
CA ARG A 241 -6.34 -13.88 6.46
C ARG A 241 -6.50 -12.83 7.55
N LEU A 242 -7.74 -12.50 7.83
CA LEU A 242 -8.14 -11.64 8.93
C LEU A 242 -8.79 -12.49 10.01
N VAL A 243 -8.38 -12.25 11.26
CA VAL A 243 -8.90 -12.93 12.43
C VAL A 243 -9.35 -11.88 13.42
N ASP A 244 -10.63 -11.92 13.76
CA ASP A 244 -11.28 -11.03 14.72
C ASP A 244 -10.54 -11.01 16.07
N ILE A 245 -10.55 -9.85 16.72
CA ILE A 245 -10.06 -9.66 18.08
C ILE A 245 -11.24 -9.29 18.98
N PRO A 246 -11.72 -10.23 19.80
CA PRO A 246 -12.65 -9.90 20.87
C PRO A 246 -11.99 -8.99 21.92
N GLY A 247 -12.42 -7.72 21.97
CA GLY A 247 -11.85 -6.60 22.72
C GLY A 247 -11.79 -6.63 24.24
N ARG A 248 -11.99 -7.79 24.86
CA ARG A 248 -11.95 -7.94 26.32
C ARG A 248 -10.52 -8.09 26.88
N GLY A 249 -9.50 -8.20 26.03
CA GLY A 249 -8.11 -8.40 26.44
C GLY A 249 -7.68 -9.86 26.57
N ASP A 250 -8.54 -10.81 26.17
CA ASP A 250 -8.21 -12.24 26.14
C ASP A 250 -7.18 -12.55 25.02
N PHE A 251 -7.22 -11.77 23.94
CA PHE A 251 -6.27 -11.81 22.81
C PHE A 251 -5.10 -10.85 23.03
N LYS A 252 -3.91 -11.22 22.53
CA LYS A 252 -2.64 -10.57 22.88
C LYS A 252 -1.90 -9.95 21.69
N ASP A 253 -1.19 -8.87 21.93
CA ASP A 253 -0.26 -8.31 20.98
C ASP A 253 1.04 -9.14 20.91
N GLY A 254 1.98 -8.74 20.06
CA GLY A 254 3.26 -9.45 19.88
C GLY A 254 4.20 -9.42 21.09
N ALA A 255 3.90 -8.60 22.09
CA ALA A 255 4.61 -8.51 23.36
C ALA A 255 3.81 -9.16 24.51
N GLU A 256 2.78 -9.96 24.19
CA GLU A 256 1.88 -10.63 25.14
C GLU A 256 1.01 -9.66 25.97
N ASN A 257 0.87 -8.40 25.56
CA ASN A 257 -0.04 -7.46 26.20
C ASN A 257 -1.49 -7.71 25.75
N PRO A 258 -2.49 -7.55 26.62
CA PRO A 258 -3.90 -7.59 26.21
C PRO A 258 -4.21 -6.58 25.09
N VAL A 259 -4.94 -7.00 24.06
CA VAL A 259 -5.52 -6.11 23.06
C VAL A 259 -6.96 -5.80 23.46
N TYR A 260 -7.29 -4.52 23.55
CA TYR A 260 -8.64 -4.05 23.84
C TYR A 260 -9.17 -3.20 22.69
N ASP A 261 -10.38 -3.53 22.24
CA ASP A 261 -11.20 -2.78 21.29
C ASP A 261 -12.69 -2.89 21.67
N ALA A 262 -13.60 -2.50 20.78
CA ALA A 262 -15.03 -2.51 21.04
C ALA A 262 -15.56 -3.94 21.27
N TRP A 263 -16.12 -4.18 22.45
CA TRP A 263 -16.69 -5.48 22.82
C TRP A 263 -17.67 -5.35 23.99
N ARG A 264 -18.81 -6.06 24.03
CA ARG A 264 -19.40 -6.88 22.97
C ARG A 264 -20.32 -6.03 22.10
N THR A 265 -20.11 -6.00 20.79
CA THR A 265 -20.87 -5.20 19.84
C THR A 265 -22.17 -5.91 19.43
N PHE A 266 -23.09 -5.17 18.79
CA PHE A 266 -24.32 -5.70 18.19
C PHE A 266 -24.67 -4.93 16.91
N GLY A 267 -25.46 -5.52 16.01
CA GLY A 267 -25.85 -4.87 14.75
C GLY A 267 -24.83 -5.08 13.63
N SER A 268 -23.58 -5.32 13.97
CA SER A 268 -22.51 -5.99 13.23
C SER A 268 -21.45 -6.27 14.30
N GLY A 269 -21.05 -7.53 14.45
CA GLY A 269 -20.25 -7.98 15.59
C GLY A 269 -18.78 -8.17 15.21
N GLY A 270 -17.84 -7.71 16.01
CA GLY A 270 -16.41 -7.89 15.72
C GLY A 270 -15.99 -7.21 14.41
N PHE A 271 -14.82 -7.57 13.88
CA PHE A 271 -14.24 -6.89 12.71
C PHE A 271 -15.19 -6.83 11.49
N ASP A 272 -15.44 -5.61 11.00
CA ASP A 272 -16.36 -5.31 9.89
C ASP A 272 -15.59 -4.95 8.61
N LEU A 273 -15.19 -5.98 7.86
CA LEU A 273 -14.35 -5.85 6.67
C LEU A 273 -15.12 -5.25 5.48
N GLU A 274 -14.63 -4.15 4.92
CA GLU A 274 -15.13 -3.60 3.65
C GLU A 274 -14.30 -4.10 2.46
N ALA A 275 -12.99 -3.87 2.47
CA ALA A 275 -12.16 -4.14 1.30
C ALA A 275 -10.69 -4.35 1.65
N VAL A 276 -9.96 -5.04 0.76
CA VAL A 276 -8.49 -5.10 0.80
C VAL A 276 -7.92 -4.75 -0.56
N GLY A 277 -7.24 -3.61 -0.62
CA GLY A 277 -6.60 -3.08 -1.83
C GLY A 277 -5.12 -3.43 -1.87
N SER A 278 -4.65 -3.95 -2.99
CA SER A 278 -3.23 -4.19 -3.25
C SER A 278 -2.57 -2.95 -3.86
N ILE A 279 -1.47 -2.50 -3.26
CA ILE A 279 -0.57 -1.49 -3.81
C ILE A 279 0.43 -2.16 -4.73
N SER A 280 1.10 -3.22 -4.26
CA SER A 280 2.29 -3.82 -4.89
C SER A 280 1.97 -4.99 -5.82
N THR A 281 0.89 -4.89 -6.59
CA THR A 281 0.61 -5.81 -7.71
C THR A 281 1.35 -5.33 -8.95
N LEU A 282 2.07 -6.23 -9.61
CA LEU A 282 2.77 -5.92 -10.86
C LEU A 282 1.78 -5.78 -12.04
N ALA A 283 2.01 -4.77 -12.88
CA ALA A 283 1.16 -4.49 -14.04
C ALA A 283 2.00 -4.12 -15.27
N SER A 284 1.55 -4.60 -16.43
CA SER A 284 2.05 -4.18 -17.74
C SER A 284 1.26 -2.97 -18.27
N PHE A 285 1.78 -2.27 -19.29
CA PHE A 285 1.03 -1.23 -19.99
C PHE A 285 -0.28 -1.78 -20.61
N GLY A 286 -0.36 -3.07 -20.93
CA GLY A 286 -1.59 -3.65 -21.49
C GLY A 286 -2.76 -3.66 -20.51
N GLU A 287 -2.46 -3.64 -19.22
CA GLU A 287 -3.43 -3.76 -18.12
C GLU A 287 -3.68 -2.40 -17.46
N TRP A 288 -2.65 -1.56 -17.39
CA TRP A 288 -2.68 -0.26 -16.72
C TRP A 288 -3.83 0.67 -17.17
N PRO A 289 -4.15 0.87 -18.47
CA PRO A 289 -5.26 1.72 -18.88
C PRO A 289 -6.63 1.25 -18.36
N LEU A 290 -6.80 -0.05 -18.07
CA LEU A 290 -8.03 -0.56 -17.46
C LEU A 290 -8.09 -0.23 -15.98
N LEU A 291 -6.96 -0.30 -15.28
CA LEU A 291 -6.84 0.06 -13.87
C LEU A 291 -7.11 1.55 -13.66
N GLU A 292 -6.62 2.40 -14.56
CA GLU A 292 -6.88 3.85 -14.56
C GLU A 292 -8.30 4.22 -15.04
N GLY A 293 -9.15 3.24 -15.36
CA GLY A 293 -10.52 3.49 -15.81
C GLY A 293 -10.63 4.19 -17.17
N LEU A 294 -9.58 4.18 -17.99
CA LEU A 294 -9.59 4.84 -19.31
C LEU A 294 -10.65 4.22 -20.22
N VAL A 295 -11.34 5.07 -20.98
CA VAL A 295 -12.42 4.63 -21.89
C VAL A 295 -11.88 3.89 -23.10
N ALA A 296 -12.69 3.01 -23.70
CA ALA A 296 -12.27 2.32 -24.91
C ALA A 296 -11.99 3.32 -26.05
N GLY A 297 -10.84 3.17 -26.71
CA GLY A 297 -10.39 4.07 -27.78
C GLY A 297 -9.46 5.21 -27.34
N THR A 298 -9.16 5.33 -26.04
CA THR A 298 -8.17 6.29 -25.50
C THR A 298 -7.04 5.60 -24.72
N ARG A 299 -6.78 4.33 -25.01
CA ARG A 299 -5.87 3.44 -24.25
C ARG A 299 -4.55 3.15 -24.97
N GLY A 300 -4.36 3.69 -26.17
CA GLY A 300 -3.15 3.52 -26.95
C GLY A 300 -1.96 4.23 -26.31
N GLU A 301 -0.75 3.74 -26.59
CA GLU A 301 0.51 4.28 -26.06
C GLU A 301 0.73 5.77 -26.38
N ALA A 302 0.16 6.24 -27.51
CA ALA A 302 0.27 7.62 -27.98
C ALA A 302 -1.00 8.45 -27.73
N ASP A 303 -2.04 7.85 -27.12
CA ASP A 303 -3.24 8.60 -26.76
C ASP A 303 -2.91 9.52 -25.56
N ASP A 304 -3.57 10.67 -25.53
CA ASP A 304 -3.39 11.75 -24.56
C ASP A 304 -4.80 12.24 -24.18
N PRO A 305 -5.45 11.60 -23.19
CA PRO A 305 -6.86 11.85 -22.89
C PRO A 305 -7.13 13.25 -22.33
N ASP A 306 -6.21 13.81 -21.55
CA ASP A 306 -6.33 15.12 -20.89
C ASP A 306 -5.71 16.28 -21.70
N LYS A 307 -4.94 15.96 -22.75
CA LYS A 307 -4.41 16.87 -23.76
C LYS A 307 -3.34 17.81 -23.24
N ASP A 308 -2.52 17.34 -22.31
CA ASP A 308 -1.40 18.10 -21.76
C ASP A 308 -0.08 17.88 -22.55
N GLY A 309 -0.07 16.93 -23.48
CA GLY A 309 1.08 16.56 -24.31
C GLY A 309 1.91 15.40 -23.78
N ILE A 310 1.52 14.77 -22.67
CA ILE A 310 2.12 13.56 -22.12
C ILE A 310 1.24 12.37 -22.52
N PRO A 311 1.70 11.51 -23.47
CA PRO A 311 0.91 10.37 -23.89
C PRO A 311 0.90 9.28 -22.82
N ASN A 312 -0.10 8.41 -22.84
CA ASN A 312 -0.31 7.30 -21.91
C ASN A 312 0.95 6.47 -21.61
N LEU A 313 1.82 6.20 -22.59
CA LEU A 313 3.06 5.45 -22.33
C LEU A 313 4.00 6.18 -21.35
N LEU A 314 4.04 7.51 -21.42
CA LEU A 314 4.82 8.33 -20.50
C LEU A 314 4.10 8.49 -19.16
N GLU A 315 2.77 8.66 -19.16
CA GLU A 315 1.95 8.63 -17.95
C GLU A 315 2.24 7.37 -17.12
N TYR A 316 2.14 6.20 -17.76
CA TYR A 316 2.49 4.91 -17.17
C TYR A 316 3.96 4.83 -16.73
N ALA A 317 4.89 5.37 -17.53
CA ALA A 317 6.31 5.31 -17.20
C ALA A 317 6.68 6.11 -15.95
N PHE A 318 5.91 7.15 -15.65
CA PHE A 318 6.14 8.13 -14.59
C PHE A 318 5.15 8.05 -13.42
N ALA A 319 4.19 7.12 -13.45
CA ALA A 319 3.08 7.02 -12.48
C ALA A 319 2.29 8.32 -12.34
N LEU A 320 1.84 8.85 -13.48
CA LEU A 320 0.99 10.02 -13.57
C LEU A 320 -0.47 9.60 -13.84
N ASP A 321 -1.38 10.56 -13.67
CA ASP A 321 -2.83 10.34 -13.81
C ASP A 321 -3.26 10.76 -15.22
N PRO A 322 -3.61 9.81 -16.11
CA PRO A 322 -3.91 10.11 -17.51
C PRO A 322 -5.20 10.91 -17.72
N ALA A 323 -5.95 11.19 -16.66
CA ALA A 323 -7.14 12.02 -16.69
C ALA A 323 -6.88 13.46 -16.21
N LYS A 324 -5.65 13.79 -15.80
CA LYS A 324 -5.34 15.05 -15.12
C LYS A 324 -4.06 15.69 -15.66
N ALA A 325 -4.28 16.81 -16.36
CA ALA A 325 -3.19 17.59 -16.95
C ALA A 325 -2.07 17.93 -15.96
N ASP A 326 -0.84 17.65 -16.41
CA ASP A 326 0.38 17.86 -15.67
C ASP A 326 1.12 19.14 -16.05
N ALA A 327 1.94 19.61 -15.10
CA ALA A 327 2.83 20.72 -15.35
C ALA A 327 4.01 20.30 -16.24
N ALA A 328 4.54 21.25 -17.01
CA ALA A 328 5.75 21.02 -17.79
C ALA A 328 6.91 20.54 -16.91
N GLY A 329 7.48 19.38 -17.25
CA GLY A 329 8.58 18.75 -16.51
C GLY A 329 8.13 17.86 -15.34
N THR A 330 6.84 17.56 -15.21
CA THR A 330 6.36 16.43 -14.41
C THR A 330 6.86 15.12 -15.01
N GLY A 331 7.08 14.11 -14.17
CA GLY A 331 7.60 12.81 -14.57
C GLY A 331 9.12 12.81 -14.79
N TRP A 332 9.67 13.71 -15.59
CA TRP A 332 11.12 13.86 -15.71
C TRP A 332 11.58 15.29 -16.01
N LYS A 333 12.78 15.64 -15.52
CA LYS A 333 13.41 16.94 -15.80
C LYS A 333 14.93 16.87 -15.75
N LEU A 334 15.55 17.83 -16.43
CA LEU A 334 16.97 18.13 -16.31
C LEU A 334 17.17 19.30 -15.36
N GLN A 335 18.15 19.20 -14.48
CA GLN A 335 18.57 20.29 -13.62
C GLN A 335 20.09 20.32 -13.43
N LEU A 336 20.59 21.41 -12.86
CA LEU A 336 21.98 21.52 -12.44
C LEU A 336 22.12 21.15 -10.97
N HIS A 337 23.09 20.28 -10.68
CA HIS A 337 23.50 19.94 -9.33
C HIS A 337 24.89 20.53 -9.08
N THR A 338 25.03 21.38 -8.08
CA THR A 338 26.33 21.95 -7.70
C THR A 338 26.74 21.45 -6.33
N ASP A 339 27.92 20.84 -6.25
CA ASP A 339 28.57 20.47 -4.99
C ASP A 339 30.01 21.02 -4.93
N VAL A 340 30.77 20.60 -3.92
CA VAL A 340 32.16 21.05 -3.74
C VAL A 340 33.11 20.62 -4.86
N THR A 341 32.72 19.65 -5.68
CA THR A 341 33.51 19.10 -6.79
C THR A 341 33.17 19.74 -8.14
N GLY A 342 32.04 20.44 -8.24
CA GLY A 342 31.67 21.19 -9.43
C GLY A 342 30.16 21.27 -9.66
N THR A 343 29.80 21.72 -10.86
CA THR A 343 28.41 21.74 -11.35
C THR A 343 28.24 20.66 -12.40
N PHE A 344 27.22 19.82 -12.23
CA PHE A 344 26.89 18.67 -13.05
C PHE A 344 25.45 18.74 -13.55
N VAL A 345 25.16 18.06 -14.65
CA VAL A 345 23.77 17.82 -15.06
C VAL A 345 23.23 16.65 -14.25
N GLU A 346 22.02 16.81 -13.72
CA GLU A 346 21.26 15.78 -13.02
C GLU A 346 19.91 15.59 -13.72
N VAL A 347 19.61 14.34 -14.07
CA VAL A 347 18.28 13.93 -14.51
C VAL A 347 17.49 13.52 -13.28
N VAL A 348 16.31 14.08 -13.10
CA VAL A 348 15.34 13.65 -12.09
C VAL A 348 14.18 12.99 -12.80
N ILE A 349 13.80 11.79 -12.39
CA ILE A 349 12.76 10.99 -13.06
C ILE A 349 11.91 10.24 -12.04
N LEU A 350 10.60 10.22 -12.25
CA LEU A 350 9.66 9.37 -11.53
C LEU A 350 9.65 7.97 -12.13
N ARG A 351 9.55 6.96 -11.27
CA ARG A 351 9.48 5.55 -11.65
C ARG A 351 8.54 4.81 -10.73
N ASP A 352 7.69 3.98 -11.30
CA ASP A 352 6.90 3.00 -10.57
C ASP A 352 7.62 1.64 -10.51
N GLU A 353 7.84 1.13 -9.30
CA GLU A 353 8.41 -0.20 -9.05
C GLU A 353 7.54 -1.35 -9.57
N ARG A 354 6.25 -1.10 -9.80
CA ARG A 354 5.27 -2.10 -10.22
C ARG A 354 5.26 -2.38 -11.72
N THR A 355 5.90 -1.52 -12.50
CA THR A 355 5.97 -1.67 -13.97
C THR A 355 6.80 -2.89 -14.35
N VAL A 356 6.36 -3.69 -15.34
CA VAL A 356 7.10 -4.91 -15.75
C VAL A 356 7.60 -4.90 -17.19
N ASP A 357 7.02 -4.06 -18.05
CA ASP A 357 7.26 -4.08 -19.49
C ASP A 357 7.93 -2.81 -20.02
N LEU A 358 8.69 -2.09 -19.20
CA LEU A 358 9.38 -0.86 -19.60
C LEU A 358 10.90 -0.98 -19.62
N VAL A 359 11.52 -0.32 -20.60
CA VAL A 359 12.94 0.05 -20.58
C VAL A 359 13.03 1.57 -20.66
N ARG A 360 13.71 2.17 -19.69
CA ARG A 360 13.96 3.62 -19.63
C ARG A 360 15.46 3.85 -19.80
N ASP A 361 15.85 4.47 -20.90
CA ASP A 361 17.24 4.81 -21.21
C ASP A 361 17.45 6.32 -21.06
N ILE A 362 18.32 6.73 -20.13
CA ILE A 362 18.91 8.06 -20.15
C ILE A 362 20.04 8.02 -21.16
N GLN A 363 19.93 8.77 -22.24
CA GLN A 363 20.93 8.81 -23.30
C GLN A 363 21.59 10.17 -23.38
N VAL A 364 22.87 10.16 -23.75
CA VAL A 364 23.69 11.36 -23.92
C VAL A 364 24.24 11.42 -25.35
N SER A 365 24.41 12.63 -25.85
CA SER A 365 25.00 12.91 -27.17
C SER A 365 25.85 14.19 -27.11
N GLU A 366 26.86 14.27 -27.97
CA GLU A 366 27.67 15.48 -28.15
C GLU A 366 27.29 16.27 -29.41
N ASP A 367 26.57 15.63 -30.34
CA ASP A 367 26.29 16.14 -31.68
C ASP A 367 24.81 16.05 -32.08
N LEU A 368 23.93 15.55 -31.20
CA LEU A 368 22.51 15.24 -31.44
C LEU A 368 22.25 14.11 -32.45
N VAL A 369 23.30 13.43 -32.93
CA VAL A 369 23.19 12.36 -33.93
C VAL A 369 23.52 11.01 -33.28
N VAL A 370 24.67 10.90 -32.63
CA VAL A 370 25.10 9.68 -31.95
C VAL A 370 24.66 9.73 -30.50
N TRP A 371 23.82 8.77 -30.11
CA TRP A 371 23.28 8.64 -28.76
C TRP A 371 23.86 7.41 -28.08
N THR A 372 24.38 7.58 -26.86
CA THR A 372 24.87 6.49 -26.01
C THR A 372 24.09 6.48 -24.70
N THR A 373 23.64 5.31 -24.26
CA THR A 373 22.95 5.17 -22.98
C THR A 373 23.93 5.41 -21.82
N LEU A 374 23.61 6.39 -20.97
CA LEU A 374 24.30 6.73 -19.73
C LEU A 374 23.87 5.79 -18.59
N ALA A 375 22.56 5.60 -18.44
CA ALA A 375 21.96 4.73 -17.45
C ALA A 375 20.66 4.13 -17.97
N ARG A 376 20.32 2.93 -17.50
CA ARG A 376 19.11 2.19 -17.89
C ARG A 376 18.36 1.68 -16.68
N SER A 377 17.04 1.88 -16.66
CA SER A 377 16.10 1.13 -15.83
C SER A 377 15.36 0.11 -16.70
N THR A 378 15.16 -1.10 -16.17
CA THR A 378 14.40 -2.18 -16.82
C THR A 378 13.29 -2.61 -15.87
N ALA A 379 12.07 -2.80 -16.39
CA ALA A 379 10.85 -2.93 -15.61
C ALA A 379 10.77 -1.79 -14.58
N GLY A 380 10.33 -2.08 -13.36
CA GLY A 380 10.33 -1.17 -12.24
C GLY A 380 11.67 -1.07 -11.51
N GLY A 381 12.77 -1.62 -12.02
CA GLY A 381 14.07 -1.58 -11.34
C GLY A 381 14.76 -0.21 -11.39
N SER A 382 15.65 0.07 -10.44
CA SER A 382 16.45 1.30 -10.41
C SER A 382 17.37 1.46 -11.63
N PHE A 383 17.79 2.70 -11.91
CA PHE A 383 18.73 2.98 -12.98
C PHE A 383 20.13 2.41 -12.68
N LEU A 384 20.67 1.65 -13.63
CA LEU A 384 22.02 1.10 -13.59
C LEU A 384 22.91 1.76 -14.66
N PRO A 385 24.18 2.08 -14.34
CA PRO A 385 25.14 2.59 -15.30
C PRO A 385 25.29 1.71 -16.55
N GLN A 386 25.48 2.32 -17.71
CA GLN A 386 25.64 1.63 -18.99
C GLN A 386 26.91 2.08 -19.72
N ASN A 387 27.38 1.28 -20.69
CA ASN A 387 28.43 1.67 -21.64
C ASN A 387 29.73 2.22 -21.02
N GLY A 388 30.10 1.75 -19.82
CA GLY A 388 31.29 2.22 -19.10
C GLY A 388 31.17 3.60 -18.45
N PHE A 389 29.99 4.23 -18.50
CA PHE A 389 29.70 5.38 -17.67
C PHE A 389 29.53 4.98 -16.20
N SER A 390 29.70 5.96 -15.30
CA SER A 390 29.52 5.79 -13.86
C SER A 390 28.78 7.00 -13.26
N PRO A 391 27.55 7.33 -13.69
CA PRO A 391 26.78 8.40 -13.06
C PRO A 391 26.52 8.08 -11.58
N LEU A 392 26.38 9.12 -10.76
CA LEU A 392 25.86 8.94 -9.41
C LEU A 392 24.35 8.76 -9.51
N VAL A 393 23.84 7.61 -9.08
CA VAL A 393 22.41 7.32 -9.04
C VAL A 393 21.96 7.29 -7.59
N THR A 394 20.96 8.11 -7.26
CA THR A 394 20.22 8.00 -6.00
C THR A 394 18.76 7.77 -6.29
N ASN A 395 18.04 7.17 -5.34
CA ASN A 395 16.61 6.98 -5.44
C ASN A 395 15.97 7.21 -4.08
N GLN A 396 14.78 7.79 -4.07
CA GLN A 396 13.98 8.04 -2.87
C GLN A 396 12.50 7.87 -3.17
N ARG A 397 11.67 7.73 -2.13
CA ARG A 397 10.20 7.72 -2.28
C ARG A 397 9.74 9.04 -2.91
N ALA A 398 8.88 8.95 -3.92
CA ALA A 398 8.16 10.06 -4.52
C ALA A 398 6.68 9.95 -4.13
N GLY A 399 6.29 10.60 -3.03
CA GLY A 399 4.93 10.52 -2.52
C GLY A 399 4.76 11.26 -1.21
N GLY A 400 3.56 11.82 -1.01
CA GLY A 400 3.20 12.55 0.21
C GLY A 400 2.85 11.65 1.41
N ILE A 401 2.59 10.36 1.16
CA ILE A 401 2.20 9.38 2.18
C ILE A 401 3.42 8.53 2.53
N ALA A 402 3.85 8.58 3.78
CA ALA A 402 5.09 7.98 4.24
C ALA A 402 5.11 6.45 4.15
N SER A 403 3.94 5.81 4.30
CA SER A 403 3.75 4.36 4.19
C SER A 403 3.84 3.84 2.75
N VAL A 404 3.60 4.66 1.73
CA VAL A 404 3.59 4.22 0.32
C VAL A 404 4.95 4.47 -0.33
N GLY A 405 5.67 3.43 -0.77
CA GLY A 405 7.05 3.60 -1.27
C GLY A 405 7.29 3.27 -2.75
N VAL A 406 6.32 2.65 -3.43
CA VAL A 406 6.47 2.07 -4.79
C VAL A 406 6.74 3.10 -5.89
N ILE A 407 6.32 4.35 -5.70
CA ILE A 407 6.67 5.45 -6.61
C ILE A 407 7.98 6.07 -6.14
N ARG A 408 8.96 6.13 -7.04
CA ARG A 408 10.35 6.54 -6.76
C ARG A 408 10.71 7.78 -7.55
N GLU A 409 11.48 8.66 -6.94
CA GLU A 409 12.24 9.69 -7.64
C GLU A 409 13.69 9.22 -7.74
N ASP A 410 14.13 8.87 -8.95
CA ASP A 410 15.52 8.59 -9.24
C ASP A 410 16.23 9.88 -9.68
N ARG A 411 17.45 10.09 -9.17
CA ARG A 411 18.34 11.18 -9.57
C ARG A 411 19.60 10.57 -10.18
N ILE A 412 19.81 10.85 -11.47
CA ILE A 412 20.95 10.36 -12.25
C ILE A 412 21.84 11.56 -12.54
N ARG A 413 22.86 11.74 -11.72
CA ARG A 413 23.83 12.83 -11.83
C ARG A 413 25.03 12.38 -12.64
N ASP A 414 25.32 13.14 -13.69
CA ASP A 414 26.50 12.90 -14.50
C ASP A 414 27.79 13.19 -13.73
N THR A 415 28.90 12.56 -14.12
CA THR A 415 30.23 12.80 -13.55
C THR A 415 31.06 13.79 -14.35
N ARG A 416 30.64 14.17 -15.57
CA ARG A 416 31.30 15.23 -16.33
C ARG A 416 30.80 16.62 -15.88
N PRO A 417 31.69 17.51 -15.40
CA PRO A 417 31.30 18.88 -15.07
C PRO A 417 30.77 19.64 -16.29
N VAL A 418 29.86 20.59 -16.07
CA VAL A 418 29.35 21.49 -17.10
C VAL A 418 30.42 22.49 -17.55
N ALA A 419 31.30 22.91 -16.64
CA ALA A 419 32.37 23.85 -16.94
C ALA A 419 33.42 23.23 -17.87
N GLY A 420 33.68 23.90 -19.00
CA GLY A 420 34.74 23.51 -19.94
C GLY A 420 34.43 22.27 -20.80
N ALA A 421 33.23 21.72 -20.72
CA ALA A 421 32.82 20.58 -21.54
C ALA A 421 32.37 21.00 -22.95
N SER A 422 32.54 20.10 -23.93
CA SER A 422 31.81 20.16 -25.20
C SER A 422 30.30 20.14 -24.95
N LYS A 423 29.52 20.63 -25.92
CA LYS A 423 28.05 20.56 -25.84
C LYS A 423 27.65 19.12 -25.54
N ARG A 424 26.75 18.95 -24.57
CA ARG A 424 26.23 17.65 -24.19
C ARG A 424 24.72 17.72 -24.04
N PHE A 425 24.06 16.86 -24.78
CA PHE A 425 22.61 16.75 -24.86
C PHE A 425 22.16 15.50 -24.14
N TYR A 426 20.93 15.53 -23.60
CA TYR A 426 20.32 14.44 -22.88
C TYR A 426 18.93 14.18 -23.47
N GLN A 427 18.56 12.92 -23.57
CA GLN A 427 17.19 12.51 -23.86
C GLN A 427 16.83 11.31 -22.99
N LEU A 428 15.54 11.19 -22.69
CA LEU A 428 14.96 9.98 -22.16
C LEU A 428 14.31 9.21 -23.30
N LYS A 429 14.68 7.94 -23.45
CA LYS A 429 13.99 7.00 -24.33
C LYS A 429 13.23 5.99 -23.47
N VAL A 430 11.91 6.02 -23.55
CA VAL A 430 11.03 4.98 -22.98
C VAL A 430 10.69 3.99 -24.09
N THR A 431 10.78 2.70 -23.80
CA THR A 431 10.45 1.65 -24.75
C THR A 431 9.68 0.57 -24.01
N ARG A 432 8.54 0.18 -24.56
CA ARG A 432 7.80 -0.98 -24.09
C ARG A 432 8.46 -2.26 -24.60
N MET A 433 8.71 -3.21 -23.70
CA MET A 433 9.17 -4.55 -24.05
C MET A 433 8.03 -5.31 -24.72
N ALA A 434 8.34 -6.08 -25.75
CA ALA A 434 7.34 -6.99 -26.32
C ALA A 434 6.86 -7.96 -25.22
N PRO A 435 5.54 -8.24 -25.14
CA PRO A 435 4.97 -9.12 -24.14
C PRO A 435 5.52 -10.56 -24.22
#